data_AF-X1UTJ1-F1
#
_entry.id   AF-X1UTJ1-F1
#
_cell.length_a   1.000
_cell.length_b   1.000
_cell.length_c   1.000
_cell.angle_alpha   90.00
_cell.angle_beta   90.00
_cell.angle_gamma   90.00
#
_symmetry.space_group_name_H-M   'P 1'
#
loop_
_entity.id
_entity.type
_entity.pdbx_description
1 polymer ?
#
loop_
_entity_poly.entity_id
_entity_poly.type
_entity_poly.pdbx_seq_one_letter_code
_entity_poly.pdbx_strand_id
1 'polypeptide(L)'
;KWIEYNSDTKLYDLGRIKIISTTEAIFRAILVDTRQHPFGKKQLKKKHIRYAIIENLVTELSASALYEFYHGRQTIENFFKESKNPFNSGKMPSQKFRANEAYLQFVAIAYNSYSWFKKNFFHQSGKLTLWKPPELN
;
A
#
# COMPACT_ATOMS: atom_id res chain seq x y z
N LYS A 1 -21.27 -3.51 -11.33
CA LYS A 1 -21.79 -2.13 -11.52
C LYS A 1 -20.80 -1.17 -10.88
N TRP A 2 -20.60 0.04 -11.43
CA TRP A 2 -19.73 1.04 -10.81
C TRP A 2 -20.31 1.52 -9.46
N ILE A 3 -19.46 1.53 -8.44
CA ILE A 3 -19.72 1.98 -7.07
C ILE A 3 -18.90 3.25 -6.86
N GLU A 4 -19.52 4.34 -6.42
CA GLU A 4 -18.78 5.55 -6.06
C GLU A 4 -18.12 5.37 -4.69
N TYR A 5 -16.79 5.50 -4.64
CA TYR A 5 -16.03 5.47 -3.39
C TYR A 5 -15.95 6.88 -2.78
N ASN A 6 -15.62 7.87 -3.60
CA ASN A 6 -15.65 9.30 -3.27
C ASN A 6 -15.92 10.13 -4.53
N SER A 7 -15.89 11.46 -4.42
CA SER A 7 -16.13 12.39 -5.55
C SER A 7 -15.21 12.19 -6.75
N ASP A 8 -14.04 11.61 -6.54
CA ASP A 8 -12.99 11.45 -7.55
C ASP A 8 -12.76 10.00 -7.97
N THR A 9 -13.26 9.02 -7.21
CA THR A 9 -12.90 7.60 -7.37
C THR A 9 -14.13 6.73 -7.45
N LYS A 10 -14.15 5.87 -8.48
CA LYS A 10 -15.18 4.86 -8.72
C LYS A 10 -14.53 3.49 -8.80
N LEU A 11 -15.24 2.49 -8.26
CA LEU A 11 -14.80 1.11 -8.20
C LEU A 11 -15.79 0.23 -8.97
N TYR A 12 -15.29 -0.76 -9.70
CA TYR A 12 -16.12 -1.79 -10.31
C TYR A 12 -15.58 -3.15 -9.91
N ASP A 13 -16.36 -3.90 -9.15
CA ASP A 13 -16.03 -5.28 -8.82
C ASP A 13 -16.42 -6.22 -9.96
N LEU A 14 -15.43 -6.89 -10.56
CA LEU A 14 -15.63 -7.89 -11.61
C LEU A 14 -15.88 -9.28 -11.02
N GLY A 15 -15.78 -9.43 -9.69
CA GLY A 15 -15.85 -10.72 -9.03
C GLY A 15 -14.62 -11.58 -9.30
N ARG A 16 -14.77 -12.88 -9.04
CA ARG A 16 -13.73 -13.89 -9.24
C ARG A 16 -13.68 -14.32 -10.70
N ILE A 17 -12.56 -14.04 -11.36
CA ILE A 17 -12.33 -14.31 -12.78
C ILE A 17 -10.95 -14.95 -13.00
N LYS A 18 -10.82 -15.71 -14.09
CA LYS A 18 -9.53 -16.23 -14.54
C LYS A 18 -8.79 -15.12 -15.29
N ILE A 19 -7.83 -14.48 -14.63
CA ILE A 19 -7.09 -13.34 -15.21
C ILE A 19 -5.85 -13.81 -15.97
N ILE A 20 -5.16 -14.79 -15.43
CA ILE A 20 -3.89 -15.30 -15.96
C ILE A 20 -4.19 -16.63 -16.66
N SER A 21 -3.92 -16.72 -17.96
CA SER A 21 -4.22 -17.91 -18.76
C SER A 21 -3.43 -19.14 -18.32
N THR A 22 -2.20 -18.93 -17.82
CA THR A 22 -1.22 -19.96 -17.47
C THR A 22 -1.43 -20.59 -16.09
N THR A 23 -2.37 -20.08 -15.28
CA THR A 23 -2.67 -20.62 -13.96
C THR A 23 -4.13 -21.02 -13.88
N GLU A 24 -4.43 -22.07 -13.13
CA GLU A 24 -5.80 -22.46 -12.82
C GLU A 24 -6.41 -21.59 -11.71
N ALA A 25 -5.59 -20.81 -11.01
CA ALA A 25 -6.05 -19.95 -9.93
C ALA A 25 -7.03 -18.88 -10.43
N ILE A 26 -8.12 -18.72 -9.68
CA ILE A 26 -9.14 -17.70 -9.91
C ILE A 26 -8.87 -16.55 -8.95
N PHE A 27 -8.78 -15.34 -9.48
CA PHE A 27 -8.51 -14.14 -8.71
C PHE A 27 -9.73 -13.23 -8.72
N ARG A 28 -9.93 -12.45 -7.68
CA ARG A 28 -10.90 -11.36 -7.75
C ARG A 28 -10.25 -10.12 -8.36
N ALA A 29 -10.98 -9.45 -9.25
CA ALA A 29 -10.53 -8.21 -9.86
C ALA A 29 -11.46 -7.04 -9.54
N ILE A 30 -10.87 -5.91 -9.16
CA ILE A 30 -11.58 -4.64 -9.00
C ILE A 30 -10.95 -3.61 -9.93
N LEU A 31 -11.77 -2.99 -10.78
CA LEU A 31 -11.35 -1.85 -11.59
C LEU A 31 -11.51 -0.56 -10.79
N VAL A 32 -10.51 0.31 -10.89
CA VAL A 32 -10.50 1.62 -10.27
C VAL A 32 -10.43 2.67 -11.37
N ASP A 33 -11.32 3.65 -11.33
CA ASP A 33 -11.24 4.89 -12.10
C ASP A 33 -11.12 6.05 -11.11
N THR A 34 -10.00 6.76 -11.13
CA THR A 34 -9.73 7.87 -10.21
C THR A 34 -9.31 9.13 -10.95
N ARG A 35 -9.78 10.28 -10.46
CA ARG A 35 -9.39 11.61 -10.92
C ARG A 35 -8.25 12.12 -10.07
N GLN A 36 -7.06 12.18 -10.64
CA GLN A 36 -5.92 12.78 -9.98
C GLN A 36 -5.91 14.29 -10.22
N HIS A 37 -5.98 15.03 -9.11
CA HIS A 37 -5.75 16.46 -9.09
C HIS A 37 -4.24 16.75 -9.17
N PRO A 38 -3.83 17.78 -9.92
CA PRO A 38 -2.43 18.14 -10.02
C PRO A 38 -1.87 18.53 -8.64
N PHE A 39 -0.67 18.03 -8.34
CA PHE A 39 0.07 18.39 -7.13
C PHE A 39 1.19 19.35 -7.48
N GLY A 40 1.19 20.54 -6.86
CA GLY A 40 2.18 21.59 -7.08
C GLY A 40 1.94 22.46 -8.33
N LYS A 41 2.88 23.38 -8.59
CA LYS A 41 2.75 24.44 -9.62
C LYS A 41 2.86 23.95 -11.08
N LYS A 42 3.02 22.65 -11.34
CA LYS A 42 3.50 22.14 -12.64
C LYS A 42 2.48 21.46 -13.55
N GLN A 43 1.23 21.22 -13.15
CA GLN A 43 0.23 20.67 -14.10
C GLN A 43 -1.15 21.32 -13.96
N LEU A 44 -1.73 21.74 -15.09
CA LEU A 44 -3.02 22.43 -15.17
C LEU A 44 -4.20 21.49 -15.49
N LYS A 45 -3.95 20.20 -15.79
CA LYS A 45 -4.99 19.28 -16.27
C LYS A 45 -5.23 18.13 -15.29
N LYS A 46 -6.51 17.92 -14.95
CA LYS A 46 -6.97 16.72 -14.23
C LYS A 46 -6.68 15.49 -15.09
N LYS A 47 -6.06 14.47 -14.50
CA LYS A 47 -5.76 13.20 -15.18
C LYS A 47 -6.72 12.12 -14.68
N HIS A 48 -7.41 11.47 -15.59
CA HIS A 48 -8.12 10.23 -15.30
C HIS A 48 -7.11 9.07 -15.31
N ILE A 49 -7.02 8.34 -14.21
CA ILE A 49 -6.19 7.15 -14.07
C ILE A 49 -7.10 5.94 -13.88
N ARG A 50 -6.87 4.91 -14.68
CA ARG A 50 -7.58 3.63 -14.59
C ARG A 50 -6.59 2.51 -14.35
N TYR A 51 -6.88 1.66 -13.39
CA TYR A 51 -6.07 0.49 -13.08
C TYR A 51 -6.93 -0.62 -12.46
N ALA A 52 -6.37 -1.82 -12.39
CA ALA A 52 -7.00 -2.97 -11.75
C ALA A 52 -6.25 -3.35 -10.46
N ILE A 53 -7.01 -3.73 -9.44
CA ILE A 53 -6.51 -4.41 -8.25
C ILE A 53 -6.91 -5.88 -8.39
N ILE A 54 -5.92 -6.76 -8.25
CA ILE A 54 -6.10 -8.22 -8.36
C ILE A 54 -5.76 -8.83 -7.01
N GLU A 55 -6.64 -9.65 -6.47
CA GLU A 55 -6.44 -10.28 -5.17
C GLU A 55 -6.78 -11.79 -5.17
N ASN A 56 -6.13 -12.49 -4.25
CA ASN A 56 -6.43 -13.88 -3.85
C ASN A 56 -6.29 -14.01 -2.32
N LEU A 57 -6.97 -13.13 -1.60
CA LEU A 57 -7.01 -13.09 -0.14
C LEU A 57 -7.91 -14.21 0.38
N VAL A 58 -7.55 -14.74 1.54
CA VAL A 58 -8.37 -15.73 2.26
C VAL A 58 -9.65 -15.10 2.78
N THR A 59 -9.58 -13.84 3.22
CA THR A 59 -10.72 -13.11 3.75
C THR A 59 -11.35 -12.22 2.68
N GLU A 60 -12.67 -12.28 2.57
CA GLU A 60 -13.41 -11.40 1.66
C GLU A 60 -13.51 -9.98 2.20
N LEU A 61 -12.96 -9.03 1.45
CA LEU A 61 -13.08 -7.60 1.72
C LEU A 61 -14.17 -6.98 0.84
N SER A 62 -14.86 -5.94 1.33
CA SER A 62 -15.67 -5.11 0.43
C SER A 62 -14.78 -4.42 -0.60
N ALA A 63 -15.34 -4.02 -1.75
CA ALA A 63 -14.55 -3.35 -2.79
C ALA A 63 -13.83 -2.09 -2.27
N SER A 64 -14.50 -1.31 -1.41
CA SER A 64 -13.92 -0.15 -0.74
C SER A 64 -12.82 -0.54 0.26
N ALA A 65 -13.01 -1.60 1.04
CA ALA A 65 -12.00 -2.07 1.98
C ALA A 65 -10.76 -2.63 1.27
N LEU A 66 -10.94 -3.34 0.15
CA LEU A 66 -9.82 -3.80 -0.69
C LEU A 66 -9.07 -2.62 -1.31
N TYR A 67 -9.79 -1.60 -1.78
CA TYR A 67 -9.19 -0.37 -2.29
C TYR A 67 -8.32 0.30 -1.23
N GLU A 68 -8.84 0.48 -0.01
CA GLU A 68 -8.07 1.04 1.12
C GLU A 68 -6.86 0.17 1.50
N PHE A 69 -7.05 -1.15 1.56
CA PHE A 69 -5.98 -2.10 1.83
C PHE A 69 -4.84 -1.97 0.81
N TYR A 70 -5.15 -1.90 -0.48
CA TYR A 70 -4.15 -1.71 -1.53
C TYR A 70 -3.42 -0.36 -1.42
N HIS A 71 -4.12 0.72 -1.03
CA HIS A 71 -3.49 2.04 -0.85
C HIS A 71 -2.54 2.08 0.36
N GLY A 72 -2.71 1.17 1.31
CA GLY A 72 -1.74 0.93 2.38
C GLY A 72 -0.31 0.66 1.88
N ARG A 73 -0.13 0.24 0.63
CA ARG A 73 1.19 0.07 0.01
C ARG A 73 2.04 1.35 0.01
N GLN A 74 1.43 2.54 0.03
CA GLN A 74 2.16 3.80 0.06
C GLN A 74 3.04 3.96 1.31
N THR A 75 2.73 3.23 2.39
CA THR A 75 3.54 3.22 3.61
C THR A 75 4.98 2.74 3.36
N ILE A 76 5.20 1.83 2.40
CA ILE A 76 6.56 1.35 2.07
C ILE A 76 7.41 2.43 1.39
N GLU A 77 6.79 3.36 0.65
CA GLU A 77 7.51 4.48 0.05
C GLU A 77 8.03 5.44 1.12
N ASN A 78 7.26 5.62 2.20
CA ASN A 78 7.70 6.39 3.35
C ASN A 78 8.86 5.70 4.07
N PHE A 79 8.80 4.37 4.22
CA PHE A 79 9.93 3.59 4.72
C PHE A 79 11.19 3.87 3.90
N PHE A 80 11.14 3.75 2.57
CA PHE A 80 12.33 3.99 1.74
C PHE A 80 12.85 5.43 1.77
N LYS A 81 11.98 6.42 1.96
CA LYS A 81 12.39 7.83 2.13
C LYS A 81 13.07 8.05 3.48
N GLU A 82 12.45 7.55 4.55
CA GLU A 82 12.94 7.68 5.91
C GLU A 82 14.15 6.77 6.19
N SER A 83 14.32 5.64 5.49
CA SER A 83 15.48 4.77 5.70
C SER A 83 16.77 5.37 5.11
N LYS A 84 16.66 6.27 4.12
CA LYS A 84 17.84 6.83 3.43
C LYS A 84 18.60 7.84 4.27
N ASN A 85 17.91 8.72 4.99
CA ASN A 85 18.55 9.84 5.69
C ASN A 85 19.05 9.43 7.09
N PRO A 86 18.19 9.11 8.08
CA PRO A 86 18.62 8.76 9.43
C PRO A 86 19.34 7.42 9.54
N PHE A 87 19.07 6.46 8.64
CA PHE A 87 19.70 5.14 8.69
C PHE A 87 20.78 4.92 7.63
N ASN A 88 21.03 5.90 6.74
CA ASN A 88 22.03 5.84 5.67
C ASN A 88 21.92 4.62 4.73
N SER A 89 20.73 4.02 4.58
CA SER A 89 20.52 2.83 3.72
C SER A 89 20.80 3.07 2.23
N GLY A 90 21.05 4.31 1.82
CA GLY A 90 21.51 4.65 0.47
C GLY A 90 22.98 4.37 0.22
N LYS A 91 23.80 4.18 1.27
CA LYS A 91 25.24 3.90 1.16
C LYS A 91 25.58 2.65 1.95
N MET A 92 26.05 1.63 1.27
CA MET A 92 26.42 0.36 1.88
C MET A 92 27.78 0.46 2.59
N PRO A 93 27.89 0.03 3.86
CA PRO A 93 29.11 0.18 4.65
C PRO A 93 30.20 -0.85 4.32
N SER A 94 29.87 -1.91 3.56
CA SER A 94 30.81 -2.98 3.22
C SER A 94 30.89 -3.22 1.72
N GLN A 95 32.01 -3.81 1.28
CA GLN A 95 32.16 -4.36 -0.07
C GLN A 95 31.63 -5.79 -0.18
N LYS A 96 31.31 -6.44 0.94
CA LYS A 96 30.78 -7.81 0.97
C LYS A 96 29.26 -7.79 0.88
N PHE A 97 28.72 -8.51 -0.10
CA PHE A 97 27.27 -8.61 -0.32
C PHE A 97 26.50 -9.03 0.95
N ARG A 98 26.93 -10.11 1.62
CA ARG A 98 26.28 -10.63 2.84
C ARG A 98 26.32 -9.66 4.01
N ALA A 99 27.37 -8.86 4.13
CA ALA A 99 27.45 -7.83 5.16
C ALA A 99 26.45 -6.70 4.92
N ASN A 100 26.26 -6.31 3.66
CA ASN A 100 25.26 -5.30 3.28
C ASN A 100 23.82 -5.80 3.41
N GLU A 101 23.59 -7.07 3.10
CA GLU A 101 22.30 -7.75 3.35
C GLU A 101 21.95 -7.70 4.85
N ALA A 102 22.87 -8.12 5.72
CA ALA A 102 22.67 -8.06 7.17
C ALA A 102 22.47 -6.62 7.67
N TYR A 103 23.24 -5.66 7.16
CA TYR A 103 23.08 -4.24 7.47
C TYR A 103 21.67 -3.73 7.13
N LEU A 104 21.15 -4.04 5.94
CA LEU A 104 19.79 -3.65 5.54
C LEU A 104 18.71 -4.28 6.43
N GLN A 105 18.91 -5.52 6.87
CA GLN A 105 18.01 -6.15 7.85
C GLN A 105 18.03 -5.40 9.19
N PHE A 106 19.19 -4.99 9.68
CA PHE A 106 19.29 -4.17 10.89
C PHE A 106 18.62 -2.80 10.74
N VAL A 107 18.76 -2.15 9.58
CA VAL A 107 18.06 -0.91 9.28
C VAL A 107 16.54 -1.11 9.34
N ALA A 108 16.01 -2.20 8.78
CA ALA A 108 14.58 -2.51 8.85
C ALA A 108 14.10 -2.71 10.30
N ILE A 109 14.86 -3.44 11.12
CA ILE A 109 14.53 -3.66 12.54
C ILE A 109 14.54 -2.33 13.31
N ALA A 110 15.57 -1.51 13.11
CA ALA A 110 15.70 -0.22 13.79
C ALA A 110 14.58 0.74 13.38
N TYR A 111 14.22 0.78 12.10
CA TYR A 111 13.10 1.56 11.60
C TYR A 111 11.76 1.14 12.22
N ASN A 112 11.48 -0.17 12.27
CA ASN A 112 10.26 -0.69 12.85
C ASN A 112 10.17 -0.35 14.34
N SER A 113 11.28 -0.49 15.07
CA SER A 113 11.39 -0.12 16.48
C SER A 113 11.09 1.37 16.70
N TYR A 114 11.69 2.24 15.90
CA TYR A 114 11.43 3.68 15.92
C TYR A 114 9.96 4.00 15.57
N SER A 115 9.39 3.32 14.59
CA SER A 115 7.99 3.52 14.18
C SER A 115 7.02 3.11 15.28
N TRP A 116 7.27 2.01 15.97
CA TRP A 116 6.49 1.61 17.15
C TRP A 116 6.64 2.60 18.29
N PHE A 117 7.85 3.09 18.56
CA PHE A 117 8.07 4.12 19.57
C PHE A 117 7.29 5.41 19.26
N LYS A 118 7.41 5.93 18.03
CA LYS A 118 6.62 7.09 17.55
C LYS A 118 5.11 6.88 17.74
N LYS A 119 4.62 5.68 17.40
CA LYS A 119 3.19 5.35 17.44
C LYS A 119 2.66 5.26 18.87
N ASN A 120 3.41 4.63 19.79
CA ASN A 120 2.92 4.37 21.13
C ASN A 120 3.09 5.56 22.09
N PHE A 121 4.06 6.45 21.84
CA PHE A 121 4.43 7.49 22.81
C PHE A 121 4.21 8.93 22.33
N PHE A 122 4.14 9.21 21.03
CA PHE A 122 4.13 10.60 20.51
C PHE A 122 2.94 10.96 19.63
N HIS A 123 2.31 10.00 18.93
CA HIS A 123 1.14 10.30 18.12
C HIS A 123 -0.14 10.18 18.93
N GLN A 124 -1.01 11.20 18.89
CA GLN A 124 -2.44 10.95 19.10
C GLN A 124 -2.88 9.95 18.03
N SER A 125 -3.61 8.90 18.43
CA SER A 125 -4.09 7.84 17.55
C SER A 125 -4.83 8.43 16.33
N GLY A 126 -4.12 8.69 15.24
CA GLY A 126 -4.73 8.89 13.93
C GLY A 126 -5.55 7.66 13.57
N LYS A 127 -6.53 7.79 12.67
CA LYS A 127 -7.36 6.65 12.20
C LYS A 127 -6.43 5.48 11.88
N LEU A 128 -6.42 4.50 12.79
CA LEU A 128 -5.72 3.25 12.57
C LEU A 128 -6.37 2.65 11.33
N THR A 129 -5.61 2.51 10.25
CA THR A 129 -5.86 1.49 9.23
C THR A 129 -5.57 0.10 9.82
N LEU A 130 -6.00 -0.13 11.07
CA LEU A 130 -6.22 -1.46 11.57
C LEU A 130 -7.44 -1.94 10.79
N TRP A 131 -7.17 -2.78 9.80
CA TRP A 131 -8.15 -3.77 9.40
C TRP A 131 -8.68 -4.40 10.68
N LYS A 132 -9.94 -4.11 11.01
CA LYS A 132 -10.65 -4.82 12.06
C LYS A 132 -11.10 -6.13 11.42
N PRO A 133 -10.68 -7.30 11.92
CA PRO A 133 -11.36 -8.53 11.55
C PRO A 133 -12.86 -8.35 11.82
N PRO A 134 -13.75 -8.88 10.95
CA PRO A 134 -15.16 -8.95 11.30
C PRO A 134 -15.26 -9.66 12.66
N GLU A 135 -15.94 -9.02 13.61
CA GLU A 135 -16.26 -9.67 14.88
C GLU A 135 -17.03 -10.95 14.53
N LEU A 136 -16.48 -12.09 14.96
CA LEU A 136 -17.14 -13.38 14.83
C LEU A 136 -18.41 -13.31 15.68
N ASN A 137 -19.56 -13.14 15.02
CA ASN A 137 -20.87 -13.41 15.61
C ASN A 137 -21.00 -14.91 15.88
#